data_AF-A0A925IB98-F1
#
_entry.id   AF-A0A925IB98-F1
#
_cell.length_a   1.000
_cell.length_b   1.000
_cell.length_c   1.000
_cell.angle_alpha   90.00
_cell.angle_beta   90.00
_cell.angle_gamma   90.00
#
_symmetry.space_group_name_H-M   'P 1'
#
loop_
_entity.id
_entity.type
_entity.pdbx_description
1 polymer ?
#
loop_
_entity_poly.entity_id
_entity_poly.type
_entity_poly.pdbx_seq_one_letter_code
_entity_poly.pdbx_strand_id
1 'polypeptide(L)'
;MIKTYATSEQTLDSIEYRAPSSWMEASKVVRGFSTEQTFLQTLANEDLQPSDRTTVEYANALSAYAEDYCDVNNQDGAIEQSQVDQIKLLANAPRFMHNKEEVTYYDNERRKRRLTDEEWNHYQSFKPYMVWYNQLLSDYAYTNPQAKLSDMNRALVEQSIPSFPGQTEVVERGIKDATRGARTEAVSRQLLDRTPVDYSPGTIEDDLRGGDLIVMHNGHRIKVDIKSSLSDVAAIRGGYDKIYKEHISYAISKKKRDHNVKDQHVVVVFPGFTDLDLGDSFNLRLPEEDIQNRADFLAHQLKFAFRELRL
;
A
#
# COMPACT_ATOMS: atom_id res chain seq x y z
N MET A 1 -13.39 0.59 70.62
CA MET A 1 -12.84 1.45 69.55
C MET A 1 -11.55 0.79 69.06
N ILE A 2 -11.65 -0.07 68.04
CA ILE A 2 -10.51 -0.77 67.43
C ILE A 2 -10.57 -0.40 65.95
N LYS A 3 -9.54 0.31 65.46
CA LYS A 3 -9.37 0.62 64.04
C LYS A 3 -8.60 -0.53 63.40
N THR A 4 -9.27 -1.29 62.56
CA THR A 4 -8.64 -2.29 61.68
C THR A 4 -8.13 -1.57 60.44
N TYR A 5 -6.80 -1.54 60.25
CA TYR A 5 -6.20 -1.05 59.01
C TYR A 5 -6.30 -2.16 57.96
N ALA A 6 -7.00 -1.86 56.86
CA ALA A 6 -7.03 -2.71 55.68
C ALA A 6 -5.64 -2.67 55.01
N THR A 7 -4.98 -3.81 54.94
CA THR A 7 -3.81 -4.04 54.09
C THR A 7 -4.23 -3.91 52.64
N SER A 8 -3.68 -2.93 51.94
CA SER A 8 -3.78 -2.78 50.49
C SER A 8 -3.07 -3.94 49.82
N GLU A 9 -3.82 -4.82 49.15
CA GLU A 9 -3.27 -5.71 48.14
C GLU A 9 -2.70 -4.82 47.03
N GLN A 10 -1.37 -4.77 46.95
CA GLN A 10 -0.67 -4.28 45.77
C GLN A 10 -0.95 -5.27 44.65
N THR A 11 -1.87 -4.92 43.76
CA THR A 11 -1.97 -5.49 42.42
C THR A 11 -0.64 -5.25 41.73
N LEU A 12 0.21 -6.28 41.69
CA LEU A 12 1.34 -6.33 40.78
C LEU A 12 0.75 -6.33 39.37
N ASP A 13 0.74 -5.18 38.72
CA ASP A 13 0.62 -5.07 37.27
C ASP A 13 1.70 -5.99 36.69
N SER A 14 1.27 -7.15 36.22
CA SER A 14 2.09 -8.01 35.38
C SER A 14 2.47 -7.19 34.16
N ILE A 15 3.73 -6.76 34.08
CA ILE A 15 4.33 -6.29 32.84
C ILE A 15 4.20 -7.46 31.87
N GLU A 16 3.17 -7.43 31.01
CA GLU A 16 3.04 -8.34 29.89
C GLU A 16 4.35 -8.25 29.10
N TYR A 17 5.16 -9.30 29.17
CA TYR A 17 6.27 -9.48 28.24
C TYR A 17 5.64 -9.70 26.86
N ARG A 18 5.41 -8.60 26.13
CA ARG A 18 5.00 -8.67 24.74
C ARG A 18 6.22 -9.08 23.94
N ALA A 19 6.13 -10.25 23.31
CA ALA A 19 7.10 -10.65 22.30
C ALA A 19 7.32 -9.48 21.31
N PRO A 20 8.56 -9.24 20.87
CA PRO A 20 8.84 -8.30 19.79
C PRO A 20 7.81 -8.42 18.66
N SER A 21 7.21 -7.31 18.22
CA SER A 21 6.45 -7.37 16.97
C SER A 21 7.41 -7.79 15.85
N SER A 22 6.97 -8.63 14.90
CA SER A 22 7.79 -9.06 13.75
C SER A 22 8.38 -7.87 12.97
N TRP A 23 7.63 -6.76 12.91
CA TRP A 23 8.10 -5.47 12.38
C TRP A 23 9.32 -4.89 13.09
N MET A 24 9.46 -5.10 14.40
CA MET A 24 10.64 -4.68 15.15
C MET A 24 11.86 -5.54 14.81
N GLU A 25 11.68 -6.84 14.56
CA GLU A 25 12.75 -7.74 14.13
C GLU A 25 13.21 -7.38 12.71
N ALA A 26 12.29 -7.21 11.78
CA ALA A 26 12.60 -6.72 10.43
C ALA A 26 13.30 -5.35 10.45
N SER A 27 12.84 -4.42 11.30
CA SER A 27 13.51 -3.12 11.50
C SER A 27 14.95 -3.26 11.99
N LYS A 28 15.23 -4.22 12.88
CA LYS A 28 16.61 -4.47 13.35
C LYS A 28 17.50 -4.96 12.21
N VAL A 29 16.99 -5.85 11.36
CA VAL A 29 17.71 -6.36 10.18
C VAL A 29 18.06 -5.20 9.24
N VAL A 30 17.07 -4.41 8.82
CA VAL A 30 17.29 -3.29 7.88
C VAL A 30 18.23 -2.22 8.47
N ARG A 31 18.11 -1.90 9.76
CA ARG A 31 19.07 -0.99 10.43
C ARG A 31 20.47 -1.59 10.49
N GLY A 32 20.57 -2.91 10.67
CA GLY A 32 21.83 -3.66 10.68
C GLY A 32 22.63 -3.53 9.38
N PHE A 33 21.95 -3.49 8.22
CA PHE A 33 22.60 -3.35 6.91
C PHE A 33 23.58 -2.19 6.85
N SER A 34 23.25 -1.04 7.46
CA SER A 34 24.13 0.15 7.48
C SER A 34 25.50 -0.06 8.15
N THR A 35 25.67 -1.17 8.86
CA THR A 35 26.91 -1.55 9.54
C THR A 35 27.55 -2.83 8.96
N GLU A 36 26.90 -3.48 8.01
CA GLU A 36 27.39 -4.70 7.38
C GLU A 36 28.48 -4.37 6.34
N GLN A 37 29.59 -5.11 6.38
CA GLN A 37 30.72 -4.88 5.49
C GLN A 37 30.36 -5.04 4.01
N THR A 38 29.47 -5.98 3.70
CA THR A 38 28.94 -6.22 2.35
C THR A 38 28.18 -5.02 1.82
N PHE A 39 27.29 -4.44 2.62
CA PHE A 39 26.58 -3.22 2.23
C PHE A 39 27.51 -2.01 2.12
N LEU A 40 28.48 -1.86 3.03
CA LEU A 40 29.48 -0.80 2.94
C LEU A 40 30.31 -0.90 1.65
N GLN A 41 30.59 -2.11 1.18
CA GLN A 41 31.23 -2.34 -0.12
C GLN A 41 30.31 -1.97 -1.29
N THR A 42 29.02 -2.29 -1.22
CA THR A 42 28.03 -1.85 -2.21
C THR A 42 28.02 -0.32 -2.33
N LEU A 43 27.95 0.40 -1.21
CA LEU A 43 28.01 1.87 -1.20
C LEU A 43 29.31 2.38 -1.84
N ALA A 44 30.45 1.82 -1.45
CA ALA A 44 31.74 2.22 -1.99
C ALA A 44 31.85 1.99 -3.52
N ASN A 45 31.26 0.92 -4.04
CA ASN A 45 31.23 0.63 -5.48
C ASN A 45 30.35 1.62 -6.27
N GLU A 46 29.38 2.26 -5.61
CA GLU A 46 28.51 3.30 -6.17
C GLU A 46 29.01 4.72 -5.87
N ASP A 47 30.24 4.88 -5.38
CA ASP A 47 30.83 6.15 -4.94
C ASP A 47 30.01 6.86 -3.82
N LEU A 48 29.27 6.09 -3.02
CA LEU A 48 28.46 6.58 -1.89
C LEU A 48 29.16 6.36 -0.54
N GLN A 49 28.80 7.19 0.44
CA GLN A 49 29.22 7.09 1.83
C GLN A 49 28.02 6.82 2.75
N PRO A 50 28.23 6.21 3.93
CA PRO A 50 27.16 6.05 4.93
C PRO A 50 26.48 7.35 5.36
N SER A 51 27.20 8.48 5.25
CA SER A 51 26.65 9.82 5.51
C SER A 51 25.62 10.27 4.47
N ASP A 52 25.59 9.66 3.29
CA ASP A 52 24.73 10.06 2.16
C ASP A 52 23.32 9.49 2.28
N ARG A 53 22.92 9.04 3.49
CA ARG A 53 21.63 8.42 3.80
C ARG A 53 20.38 9.23 3.43
N THR A 54 20.53 10.52 3.10
CA THR A 54 19.46 11.43 2.67
C THR A 54 19.32 11.54 1.15
N THR A 55 20.16 10.82 0.40
CA THR A 55 20.15 10.81 -1.07
C THR A 55 19.28 9.69 -1.62
N VAL A 56 18.75 9.89 -2.82
CA VAL A 56 17.96 8.84 -3.51
C VAL A 56 18.86 7.68 -3.93
N GLU A 57 20.12 7.95 -4.24
CA GLU A 57 21.13 6.95 -4.59
C GLU A 57 21.37 5.98 -3.43
N TYR A 58 21.56 6.50 -2.20
CA TYR A 58 21.66 5.65 -1.01
C TYR A 58 20.38 4.83 -0.79
N ALA A 59 19.21 5.42 -0.98
CA ALA A 59 17.94 4.70 -0.85
C ALA A 59 17.79 3.59 -1.90
N ASN A 60 18.28 3.81 -3.13
CA ASN A 60 18.35 2.79 -4.18
C ASN A 60 19.30 1.65 -3.80
N ALA A 61 20.51 1.96 -3.32
CA ALA A 61 21.48 0.97 -2.88
C ALA A 61 20.94 0.11 -1.73
N LEU A 62 20.29 0.74 -0.73
CA LEU A 62 19.65 0.03 0.38
C LEU A 62 18.53 -0.90 -0.10
N SER A 63 17.72 -0.43 -1.04
CA SER A 63 16.62 -1.21 -1.62
C SER A 63 17.14 -2.44 -2.35
N ALA A 64 18.13 -2.27 -3.22
CA ALA A 64 18.75 -3.36 -3.98
C ALA A 64 19.43 -4.38 -3.05
N TYR A 65 20.20 -3.91 -2.07
CA TYR A 65 20.84 -4.78 -1.09
C TYR A 65 19.83 -5.61 -0.29
N ALA A 66 18.71 -5.00 0.12
CA ALA A 66 17.66 -5.71 0.85
C ALA A 66 16.95 -6.76 -0.02
N GLU A 67 16.77 -6.50 -1.32
CA GLU A 67 16.26 -7.49 -2.27
C GLU A 67 17.19 -8.69 -2.38
N ASP A 68 18.49 -8.45 -2.62
CA ASP A 68 19.50 -9.51 -2.69
C ASP A 68 19.59 -10.31 -1.38
N TYR A 69 19.57 -9.62 -0.22
CA TYR A 69 19.55 -10.25 1.09
C TYR A 69 18.34 -11.18 1.25
N CYS A 70 17.15 -10.70 0.87
CA CYS A 70 15.92 -11.48 0.97
C CYS A 70 15.93 -12.69 0.03
N ASP A 71 16.42 -12.51 -1.20
CA ASP A 71 16.41 -13.58 -2.19
C ASP A 71 17.36 -14.71 -1.79
N VAL A 72 18.53 -14.40 -1.20
CA VAL A 72 19.46 -15.42 -0.65
C VAL A 72 18.86 -16.10 0.58
N ASN A 73 18.40 -15.34 1.58
CA ASN A 73 17.96 -15.91 2.86
C ASN A 73 16.60 -16.63 2.77
N ASN A 74 15.75 -16.28 1.80
CA ASN A 74 14.49 -17.00 1.56
C ASN A 74 14.74 -18.35 0.86
N GLN A 75 15.68 -18.41 -0.10
CA GLN A 75 16.07 -19.68 -0.74
C GLN A 75 16.63 -20.69 0.25
N ASP A 76 17.39 -20.21 1.24
CA ASP A 76 17.95 -21.03 2.31
C ASP A 76 16.95 -21.34 3.44
N GLY A 77 15.72 -20.81 3.36
CA GLY A 77 14.69 -20.97 4.39
C GLY A 77 15.04 -20.34 5.74
N ALA A 78 15.99 -19.40 5.76
CA ALA A 78 16.49 -18.75 6.97
C ALA A 78 15.53 -17.69 7.52
N ILE A 79 14.66 -17.13 6.66
CA ILE A 79 13.62 -16.17 7.01
C ILE A 79 12.29 -16.58 6.38
N GLU A 80 11.18 -16.33 7.08
CA GLU A 80 9.83 -16.59 6.55
C GLU A 80 9.41 -15.53 5.53
N GLN A 81 8.49 -15.87 4.63
CA GLN A 81 7.99 -14.94 3.59
C GLN A 81 7.41 -13.64 4.19
N SER A 82 6.72 -13.72 5.33
CA SER A 82 6.18 -12.53 6.01
C SER A 82 7.28 -11.57 6.46
N GLN A 83 8.44 -12.10 6.88
CA GLN A 83 9.61 -11.32 7.25
C GLN A 83 10.33 -10.76 6.01
N VAL A 84 10.40 -11.54 4.92
CA VAL A 84 10.90 -11.06 3.61
C VAL A 84 10.11 -9.82 3.17
N ASP A 85 8.78 -9.89 3.18
CA ASP A 85 7.92 -8.79 2.76
C ASP A 85 8.14 -7.56 3.66
N GLN A 86 8.25 -7.74 4.98
CA GLN A 86 8.54 -6.66 5.92
C GLN A 86 9.90 -6.00 5.68
N ILE A 87 10.95 -6.80 5.46
CA ILE A 87 12.30 -6.29 5.15
C ILE A 87 12.28 -5.49 3.85
N LYS A 88 11.68 -6.06 2.78
CA LYS A 88 11.54 -5.37 1.49
C LYS A 88 10.77 -4.05 1.65
N LEU A 89 9.64 -4.06 2.36
CA LEU A 89 8.85 -2.85 2.63
C LEU A 89 9.65 -1.79 3.39
N LEU A 90 10.36 -2.17 4.47
CA LEU A 90 11.15 -1.24 5.28
C LEU A 90 12.31 -0.63 4.49
N ALA A 91 13.09 -1.45 3.78
CA ALA A 91 14.25 -0.98 3.02
C ALA A 91 13.87 -0.07 1.84
N ASN A 92 12.70 -0.31 1.24
CA ASN A 92 12.20 0.44 0.09
C ASN A 92 11.40 1.71 0.47
N ALA A 93 11.01 1.88 1.75
CA ALA A 93 10.24 3.02 2.21
C ALA A 93 10.90 4.39 1.97
N PRO A 94 12.22 4.59 2.21
CA PRO A 94 12.88 5.86 1.90
C PRO A 94 12.86 6.18 0.39
N ARG A 95 13.13 5.17 -0.45
CA ARG A 95 13.09 5.32 -1.92
C ARG A 95 11.69 5.65 -2.42
N PHE A 96 10.66 5.03 -1.84
CA PHE A 96 9.26 5.38 -2.09
C PHE A 96 8.98 6.85 -1.75
N MET A 97 9.46 7.34 -0.61
CA MET A 97 9.27 8.74 -0.23
C MET A 97 9.95 9.73 -1.18
N HIS A 98 11.18 9.45 -1.62
CA HIS A 98 11.86 10.27 -2.64
C HIS A 98 11.05 10.30 -3.95
N ASN A 99 10.64 9.13 -4.45
CA ASN A 99 9.83 9.07 -5.67
C ASN A 99 8.46 9.75 -5.51
N LYS A 100 7.86 9.71 -4.31
CA LYS A 100 6.60 10.41 -4.00
C LYS A 100 6.77 11.92 -4.08
N GLU A 101 7.87 12.46 -3.56
CA GLU A 101 8.20 13.89 -3.65
C GLU A 101 8.35 14.33 -5.11
N GLU A 102 9.09 13.56 -5.91
CA GLU A 102 9.28 13.82 -7.34
C GLU A 102 7.97 13.76 -8.12
N VAL A 103 7.15 12.71 -7.93
CA VAL A 103 5.84 12.60 -8.57
C VAL A 103 4.95 13.79 -8.19
N THR A 104 4.95 14.20 -6.92
CA THR A 104 4.18 15.35 -6.44
C THR A 104 4.65 16.65 -7.08
N TYR A 105 5.96 16.85 -7.19
CA TYR A 105 6.56 18.01 -7.84
C TYR A 105 6.13 18.09 -9.31
N TYR A 106 6.34 17.03 -10.08
CA TYR A 106 6.01 17.00 -11.52
C TYR A 106 4.49 17.06 -11.78
N ASP A 107 3.66 16.48 -10.91
CA ASP A 107 2.20 16.61 -11.01
C ASP A 107 1.73 18.05 -10.80
N ASN A 108 2.43 18.83 -9.98
CA ASN A 108 2.16 20.26 -9.82
C ASN A 108 2.68 21.06 -11.02
N GLU A 109 3.87 20.75 -11.52
CA GLU A 109 4.46 21.45 -12.67
C GLU A 109 3.65 21.25 -13.95
N ARG A 110 3.22 20.02 -14.24
CA ARG A 110 2.41 19.72 -15.44
C ARG A 110 1.05 20.44 -15.46
N ARG A 111 0.54 20.86 -14.30
CA ARG A 111 -0.71 21.66 -14.19
C ARG A 111 -0.48 23.13 -14.54
N LYS A 112 0.75 23.62 -14.39
CA LYS A 112 1.14 25.01 -14.65
C LYS A 112 1.71 25.19 -16.05
N ARG A 113 2.46 24.20 -16.55
CA ARG A 113 3.16 24.27 -17.83
C ARG A 113 3.25 22.89 -18.48
N ARG A 114 3.58 22.89 -19.78
CA ARG A 114 4.00 21.67 -20.48
C ARG A 114 5.42 21.30 -20.02
N LEU A 115 5.62 20.03 -19.68
CA LEU A 115 6.95 19.47 -19.39
C LEU A 115 7.72 19.23 -20.70
N THR A 116 9.05 19.33 -20.67
CA THR A 116 9.90 18.89 -21.77
C THR A 116 9.85 17.36 -21.91
N ASP A 117 10.32 16.82 -23.03
CA ASP A 117 10.34 15.37 -23.23
C ASP A 117 11.25 14.66 -22.21
N GLU A 118 12.36 15.30 -21.83
CA GLU A 118 13.27 14.80 -20.78
C GLU A 118 12.59 14.78 -19.40
N GLU A 119 11.97 15.89 -18.99
CA GLU A 119 11.21 15.99 -17.75
C GLU A 119 10.05 14.99 -17.71
N TRP A 120 9.36 14.82 -18.84
CA TRP A 120 8.26 13.87 -18.95
C TRP A 120 8.76 12.43 -18.80
N ASN A 121 9.83 12.06 -19.48
CA ASN A 121 10.41 10.72 -19.39
C ASN A 121 10.91 10.43 -17.97
N HIS A 122 11.56 11.41 -17.34
CA HIS A 122 12.00 11.29 -15.96
C HIS A 122 10.80 11.12 -15.01
N TYR A 123 9.77 11.96 -15.12
CA TYR A 123 8.52 11.82 -14.36
C TYR A 123 7.86 10.44 -14.52
N GLN A 124 7.83 9.90 -15.74
CA GLN A 124 7.24 8.57 -16.00
C GLN A 124 8.09 7.44 -15.41
N SER A 125 9.41 7.64 -15.22
CA SER A 125 10.30 6.62 -14.66
C SER A 125 10.03 6.28 -13.20
N PHE A 126 9.44 7.20 -12.42
CA PHE A 126 9.13 6.98 -11.01
C PHE A 126 7.90 6.11 -10.78
N LYS A 127 6.91 6.18 -11.67
CA LYS A 127 5.60 5.55 -11.46
C LYS A 127 5.65 4.02 -11.36
N PRO A 128 6.39 3.29 -12.21
CA PRO A 128 6.47 1.83 -12.10
C PRO A 128 6.90 1.37 -10.70
N TYR A 129 7.87 2.06 -10.09
CA TYR A 129 8.33 1.75 -8.74
C TYR A 129 7.26 2.07 -7.69
N MET A 130 6.57 3.21 -7.81
CA MET A 130 5.49 3.59 -6.88
C MET A 130 4.35 2.54 -6.90
N VAL A 131 4.00 2.07 -8.10
CA VAL A 131 3.03 0.98 -8.30
C VAL A 131 3.52 -0.30 -7.65
N TRP A 132 4.74 -0.74 -7.95
CA TRP A 132 5.33 -1.94 -7.36
C TRP A 132 5.32 -1.90 -5.83
N TYR A 133 5.70 -0.77 -5.23
CA TYR A 133 5.73 -0.63 -3.77
C TYR A 133 4.33 -0.67 -3.15
N ASN A 134 3.34 -0.04 -3.79
CA ASN A 134 1.94 -0.13 -3.36
C ASN A 134 1.40 -1.56 -3.47
N GLN A 135 1.74 -2.28 -4.54
CA GLN A 135 1.38 -3.69 -4.70
C GLN A 135 2.00 -4.54 -3.58
N LEU A 136 3.28 -4.33 -3.25
CA LEU A 136 3.94 -5.01 -2.13
C LEU A 136 3.25 -4.73 -0.78
N LEU A 137 2.86 -3.48 -0.50
CA LEU A 137 2.09 -3.13 0.70
C LEU A 137 0.72 -3.82 0.72
N SER A 138 0.04 -3.83 -0.42
CA SER A 138 -1.29 -4.39 -0.60
C SER A 138 -1.22 -5.91 -0.39
N ASP A 139 -0.23 -6.58 -0.97
CA ASP A 139 -0.01 -8.02 -0.86
C ASP A 139 0.31 -8.43 0.57
N TYR A 140 1.19 -7.69 1.24
CA TYR A 140 1.46 -7.91 2.66
C TYR A 140 0.19 -7.78 3.50
N ALA A 141 -0.61 -6.72 3.27
CA ALA A 141 -1.85 -6.51 4.01
C ALA A 141 -2.90 -7.61 3.75
N TYR A 142 -2.93 -8.14 2.53
CA TYR A 142 -3.81 -9.23 2.14
C TYR A 142 -3.41 -10.56 2.81
N THR A 143 -2.11 -10.91 2.80
CA THR A 143 -1.59 -12.18 3.34
C THR A 143 -1.41 -12.16 4.87
N ASN A 144 -1.27 -10.98 5.48
CA ASN A 144 -1.11 -10.79 6.93
C ASN A 144 -2.29 -10.01 7.53
N PRO A 145 -3.54 -10.47 7.37
CA PRO A 145 -4.72 -9.67 7.69
C PRO A 145 -4.90 -9.41 9.18
N GLN A 146 -4.17 -10.09 10.07
CA GLN A 146 -4.19 -9.88 11.52
C GLN A 146 -3.13 -8.88 12.01
N ALA A 147 -2.21 -8.45 11.14
CA ALA A 147 -1.22 -7.44 11.50
C ALA A 147 -1.92 -6.10 11.79
N LYS A 148 -1.29 -5.27 12.61
CA LYS A 148 -1.82 -3.93 12.95
C LYS A 148 -1.27 -2.89 11.99
N LEU A 149 -2.16 -2.09 11.41
CA LEU A 149 -1.76 -0.97 10.54
C LEU A 149 -0.84 0.02 11.27
N SER A 150 -1.11 0.28 12.56
CA SER A 150 -0.32 1.21 13.37
C SER A 150 1.13 0.75 13.58
N ASP A 151 1.36 -0.55 13.77
CA ASP A 151 2.71 -1.12 13.91
C ASP A 151 3.49 -1.03 12.59
N MET A 152 2.84 -1.37 11.46
CA MET A 152 3.41 -1.20 10.12
C MET A 152 3.75 0.27 9.84
N ASN A 153 2.81 1.20 10.05
CA ASN A 153 3.02 2.63 9.84
C ASN A 153 4.19 3.15 10.70
N ARG A 154 4.24 2.79 11.99
CA ARG A 154 5.34 3.20 12.87
C ARG A 154 6.68 2.72 12.33
N ALA A 155 6.79 1.45 11.96
CA ALA A 155 8.04 0.88 11.48
C ALA A 155 8.51 1.55 10.17
N LEU A 156 7.62 1.72 9.19
CA LEU A 156 7.93 2.36 7.91
C LEU A 156 8.34 3.83 8.07
N VAL A 157 7.66 4.58 8.95
CA VAL A 157 7.98 5.97 9.27
C VAL A 157 9.35 6.06 9.95
N GLU A 158 9.58 5.27 10.99
CA GLU A 158 10.87 5.26 11.71
C GLU A 158 12.04 4.91 10.80
N GLN A 159 11.83 4.02 9.83
CA GLN A 159 12.85 3.64 8.85
C GLN A 159 13.13 4.76 7.84
N SER A 160 12.13 5.59 7.54
CA SER A 160 12.24 6.65 6.52
C SER A 160 12.77 7.98 7.08
N ILE A 161 12.44 8.34 8.32
CA ILE A 161 12.85 9.63 8.94
C ILE A 161 14.34 9.96 8.79
N PRO A 162 15.30 9.01 8.95
CA PRO A 162 16.73 9.32 8.80
C PRO A 162 17.13 9.88 7.44
N SER A 163 16.38 9.57 6.38
CA SER A 163 16.61 10.06 5.01
C SER A 163 15.97 11.43 4.75
N PHE A 164 15.04 11.88 5.61
CA PHE A 164 14.29 13.12 5.44
C PHE A 164 14.38 14.01 6.69
N PRO A 165 15.58 14.48 7.08
CA PRO A 165 15.77 15.25 8.30
C PRO A 165 14.93 16.53 8.29
N GLY A 166 14.14 16.75 9.36
CA GLY A 166 13.26 17.91 9.49
C GLY A 166 11.93 17.80 8.75
N GLN A 167 11.64 16.69 8.07
CA GLN A 167 10.41 16.49 7.29
C GLN A 167 9.52 15.36 7.84
N THR A 168 9.54 15.12 9.15
CA THR A 168 8.79 14.03 9.81
C THR A 168 7.31 14.00 9.43
N GLU A 169 6.62 15.14 9.41
CA GLU A 169 5.20 15.21 9.06
C GLU A 169 4.91 14.80 7.61
N VAL A 170 5.82 15.13 6.69
CA VAL A 170 5.71 14.77 5.26
C VAL A 170 5.87 13.27 5.10
N VAL A 171 6.86 12.68 5.77
CA VAL A 171 7.09 11.22 5.80
C VAL A 171 5.88 10.50 6.40
N GLU A 172 5.41 10.95 7.56
CA GLU A 172 4.25 10.35 8.23
C GLU A 172 3.00 10.36 7.36
N ARG A 173 2.66 11.50 6.78
CA ARG A 173 1.53 11.61 5.86
C ARG A 173 1.74 10.74 4.64
N GLY A 174 2.94 10.79 4.07
CA GLY A 174 3.35 10.05 2.88
C GLY A 174 3.11 8.55 3.01
N ILE A 175 3.61 7.97 4.11
CA ILE A 175 3.45 6.55 4.45
C ILE A 175 2.00 6.21 4.80
N LYS A 176 1.33 7.02 5.66
CA LYS A 176 -0.08 6.76 6.05
C LYS A 176 -1.02 6.73 4.85
N ASP A 177 -0.84 7.62 3.88
CA ASP A 177 -1.64 7.63 2.65
C ASP A 177 -1.42 6.35 1.83
N ALA A 178 -0.16 5.92 1.70
CA ALA A 178 0.21 4.73 0.93
C ALA A 178 -0.37 3.46 1.56
N THR A 179 -0.21 3.30 2.87
CA THR A 179 -0.67 2.11 3.59
C THR A 179 -2.20 2.04 3.67
N ARG A 180 -2.91 3.18 3.74
CA ARG A 180 -4.38 3.23 3.65
C ARG A 180 -4.89 2.81 2.27
N GLY A 181 -4.26 3.28 1.20
CA GLY A 181 -4.58 2.86 -0.17
C GLY A 181 -4.39 1.35 -0.35
N ALA A 182 -3.21 0.86 0.00
CA ALA A 182 -2.87 -0.56 -0.07
C ALA A 182 -3.80 -1.44 0.79
N ARG A 183 -4.15 -1.01 2.01
CA ARG A 183 -5.13 -1.71 2.86
C ARG A 183 -6.50 -1.77 2.19
N THR A 184 -6.94 -0.69 1.54
CA THR A 184 -8.21 -0.65 0.82
C THR A 184 -8.24 -1.69 -0.30
N GLU A 185 -7.17 -1.79 -1.07
CA GLU A 185 -7.04 -2.80 -2.11
C GLU A 185 -7.01 -4.22 -1.55
N ALA A 186 -6.24 -4.46 -0.49
CA ALA A 186 -6.15 -5.76 0.18
C ALA A 186 -7.52 -6.24 0.69
N VAL A 187 -8.28 -5.36 1.35
CA VAL A 187 -9.63 -5.70 1.83
C VAL A 187 -10.60 -5.88 0.67
N SER A 188 -10.47 -5.12 -0.41
CA SER A 188 -11.29 -5.32 -1.62
C SER A 188 -11.05 -6.70 -2.24
N ARG A 189 -9.80 -7.19 -2.24
CA ARG A 189 -9.47 -8.56 -2.65
C ARG A 189 -10.11 -9.61 -1.74
N GLN A 190 -10.02 -9.43 -0.42
CA GLN A 190 -10.69 -10.31 0.55
C GLN A 190 -12.21 -10.38 0.34
N LEU A 191 -12.85 -9.25 -0.02
CA LEU A 191 -14.26 -9.24 -0.39
C LEU A 191 -14.51 -10.05 -1.66
N LEU A 192 -13.68 -9.87 -2.69
CA LEU A 192 -13.82 -10.57 -3.97
C LEU A 192 -13.61 -12.09 -3.85
N ASP A 193 -12.73 -12.55 -2.96
CA ASP A 193 -12.56 -13.97 -2.65
C ASP A 193 -13.84 -14.64 -2.13
N ARG A 194 -14.79 -13.86 -1.60
CA ARG A 194 -16.11 -14.34 -1.16
C ARG A 194 -17.16 -14.27 -2.26
N THR A 195 -16.78 -13.86 -3.47
CA THR A 195 -17.68 -13.73 -4.61
C THR A 195 -17.33 -14.76 -5.69
N PRO A 196 -18.27 -15.10 -6.59
CA PRO A 196 -17.98 -15.96 -7.74
C PRO A 196 -17.27 -15.20 -8.89
N VAL A 197 -16.66 -14.04 -8.62
CA VAL A 197 -15.99 -13.23 -9.64
C VAL A 197 -14.52 -13.61 -9.68
N ASP A 198 -14.10 -14.27 -10.76
CA ASP A 198 -12.70 -14.59 -10.98
C ASP A 198 -11.90 -13.30 -11.21
N TYR A 199 -10.87 -13.09 -10.39
CA TYR A 199 -10.00 -11.94 -10.49
C TYR A 199 -8.52 -12.31 -10.32
N SER A 200 -7.64 -11.42 -10.77
CA SER A 200 -6.22 -11.44 -10.46
C SER A 200 -5.76 -10.04 -10.09
N PRO A 201 -4.66 -9.89 -9.31
CA PRO A 201 -3.98 -8.61 -9.20
C PRO A 201 -3.59 -8.06 -10.58
N GLY A 202 -3.63 -6.74 -10.74
CA GLY A 202 -3.11 -6.05 -11.92
C GLY A 202 -1.59 -6.18 -12.01
N THR A 203 -1.06 -6.25 -13.22
CA THR A 203 0.39 -6.06 -13.42
C THR A 203 0.74 -4.58 -13.23
N ILE A 204 2.03 -4.27 -13.09
CA ILE A 204 2.50 -2.86 -13.07
C ILE A 204 1.99 -2.09 -14.29
N GLU A 205 1.96 -2.70 -15.47
CA GLU A 205 1.43 -2.07 -16.69
C GLU A 205 -0.08 -1.80 -16.63
N ASP A 206 -0.84 -2.66 -15.94
CA ASP A 206 -2.28 -2.48 -15.76
C ASP A 206 -2.60 -1.33 -14.82
N ASP A 207 -1.93 -1.31 -13.67
CA ASP A 207 -2.10 -0.30 -12.62
C ASP A 207 -1.67 1.09 -13.11
N LEU A 208 -0.56 1.19 -13.86
CA LEU A 208 -0.18 2.43 -14.56
C LEU A 208 -1.28 2.97 -15.50
N ARG A 209 -2.18 2.09 -15.97
CA ARG A 209 -3.33 2.45 -16.80
C ARG A 209 -4.64 2.60 -15.98
N GLY A 210 -4.58 2.42 -14.67
CA GLY A 210 -5.68 2.49 -13.70
C GLY A 210 -6.43 1.17 -13.55
N GLY A 211 -5.72 0.06 -13.45
CA GLY A 211 -6.29 -1.27 -13.27
C GLY A 211 -5.60 -2.02 -12.14
N ASP A 212 -6.03 -1.74 -10.90
CA ASP A 212 -5.53 -2.36 -9.68
C ASP A 212 -5.80 -3.88 -9.67
N LEU A 213 -6.96 -4.29 -10.19
CA LEU A 213 -7.33 -5.69 -10.39
C LEU A 213 -7.77 -5.94 -11.83
N ILE A 214 -7.70 -7.21 -12.24
CA ILE A 214 -8.18 -7.71 -13.51
C ILE A 214 -9.28 -8.73 -13.26
N VAL A 215 -10.43 -8.54 -13.89
CA VAL A 215 -11.55 -9.48 -13.85
C VAL A 215 -11.76 -10.07 -15.24
N MET A 216 -11.96 -11.38 -15.30
CA MET A 216 -12.35 -12.07 -16.52
C MET A 216 -13.88 -12.25 -16.54
N HIS A 217 -14.55 -11.68 -17.54
CA HIS A 217 -16.00 -11.80 -17.69
C HIS A 217 -16.36 -12.09 -19.14
N ASN A 218 -17.03 -13.22 -19.41
CA ASN A 218 -17.42 -13.66 -20.75
C ASN A 218 -16.25 -13.67 -21.76
N GLY A 219 -15.04 -14.02 -21.32
CA GLY A 219 -13.83 -14.00 -22.16
C GLY A 219 -13.20 -12.62 -22.35
N HIS A 220 -13.81 -11.57 -21.78
CA HIS A 220 -13.26 -10.22 -21.78
C HIS A 220 -12.42 -9.95 -20.53
N ARG A 221 -11.26 -9.33 -20.75
CA ARG A 221 -10.38 -8.83 -19.70
C ARG A 221 -10.79 -7.41 -19.32
N ILE A 222 -11.30 -7.24 -18.10
CA ILE A 222 -11.81 -5.97 -17.58
C ILE A 222 -10.87 -5.47 -16.49
N LYS A 223 -10.43 -4.21 -16.60
CA LYS A 223 -9.63 -3.56 -15.56
C LYS A 223 -10.55 -3.00 -14.49
N VAL A 224 -10.17 -3.18 -13.23
CA VAL A 224 -10.91 -2.68 -12.08
C VAL A 224 -10.01 -1.68 -11.33
N ASP A 225 -10.51 -0.47 -11.16
CA ASP A 225 -9.86 0.65 -10.48
C ASP A 225 -10.53 0.85 -9.12
N ILE A 226 -9.87 0.48 -8.02
CA ILE A 226 -10.40 0.58 -6.67
C ILE A 226 -10.19 2.01 -6.16
N LYS A 227 -11.20 2.53 -5.45
CA LYS A 227 -11.16 3.83 -4.79
C LYS A 227 -11.58 3.69 -3.35
N SER A 228 -10.82 4.34 -2.47
CA SER A 228 -11.10 4.41 -1.02
C SER A 228 -12.18 5.42 -0.66
N SER A 229 -12.62 6.28 -1.59
CA SER A 229 -13.65 7.29 -1.33
C SER A 229 -14.71 7.38 -2.43
N LEU A 230 -15.95 7.64 -2.02
CA LEU A 230 -17.07 7.93 -2.92
C LEU A 230 -16.89 9.24 -3.69
N SER A 231 -16.21 10.24 -3.10
CA SER A 231 -15.90 11.50 -3.76
C SER A 231 -15.06 11.29 -5.02
N ASP A 232 -14.12 10.35 -4.99
CA ASP A 232 -13.29 10.03 -6.15
C ASP A 232 -14.11 9.38 -7.27
N VAL A 233 -15.04 8.49 -6.91
CA VAL A 233 -15.98 7.86 -7.85
C VAL A 233 -16.95 8.90 -8.44
N ALA A 234 -17.46 9.82 -7.63
CA ALA A 234 -18.39 10.88 -8.03
C ALA A 234 -17.73 11.90 -8.96
N ALA A 235 -16.48 12.29 -8.67
CA ALA A 235 -15.69 13.20 -9.52
C ALA A 235 -15.51 12.65 -10.95
N ILE A 236 -15.34 11.33 -11.09
CA ILE A 236 -15.22 10.66 -12.40
C ILE A 236 -16.49 10.77 -13.25
N ARG A 237 -17.67 10.94 -12.63
CA ARG A 237 -18.95 11.09 -13.33
C ARG A 237 -19.41 12.55 -13.54
N GLY A 238 -18.63 13.53 -13.09
CA GLY A 238 -18.98 14.95 -13.25
C GLY A 238 -19.97 15.50 -12.22
N GLY A 239 -20.15 14.83 -11.07
CA GLY A 239 -20.96 15.34 -9.95
C GLY A 239 -21.92 14.32 -9.31
N TYR A 240 -22.52 14.74 -8.18
CA TYR A 240 -23.44 13.97 -7.33
C TYR A 240 -24.89 14.00 -7.86
N ASP A 241 -25.16 13.54 -9.08
CA ASP A 241 -26.55 13.49 -9.58
C ASP A 241 -27.29 12.18 -9.22
N LYS A 242 -26.64 11.26 -8.51
CA LYS A 242 -27.27 10.06 -7.95
C LYS A 242 -26.96 9.98 -6.47
N ILE A 243 -27.98 9.66 -5.67
CA ILE A 243 -27.89 9.49 -4.21
C ILE A 243 -27.03 8.25 -3.94
N TYR A 244 -25.70 8.42 -3.90
CA TYR A 244 -24.78 7.42 -3.41
C TYR A 244 -24.88 7.43 -1.88
N LYS A 245 -25.26 6.31 -1.27
CA LYS A 245 -25.27 6.17 0.18
C LYS A 245 -23.87 5.72 0.62
N GLU A 246 -23.34 6.39 1.64
CA GLU A 246 -22.16 5.89 2.35
C GLU A 246 -22.43 4.46 2.82
N HIS A 247 -21.38 3.62 2.79
CA HIS A 247 -21.43 2.19 3.12
C HIS A 247 -22.07 1.23 2.11
N ILE A 248 -22.37 1.68 0.88
CA ILE A 248 -22.80 0.80 -0.23
C ILE A 248 -21.66 0.68 -1.24
N SER A 249 -21.35 -0.54 -1.68
CA SER A 249 -20.38 -0.76 -2.75
C SER A 249 -20.94 -0.22 -4.09
N TYR A 250 -20.08 0.30 -4.95
CA TYR A 250 -20.46 0.78 -6.29
C TYR A 250 -19.43 0.34 -7.31
N ALA A 251 -19.89 -0.01 -8.50
CA ALA A 251 -19.05 -0.27 -9.66
C ALA A 251 -19.60 0.53 -10.85
N ILE A 252 -18.74 1.29 -11.52
CA ILE A 252 -19.13 2.15 -12.65
C ILE A 252 -18.25 1.84 -13.85
N SER A 253 -18.89 1.57 -14.98
CA SER A 253 -18.19 1.43 -16.26
C SER A 253 -17.67 2.79 -16.76
N LYS A 254 -16.38 2.86 -17.09
CA LYS A 254 -15.74 4.00 -17.74
C LYS A 254 -15.11 3.53 -19.06
N LYS A 255 -15.57 4.09 -20.18
CA LYS A 255 -14.86 3.98 -21.45
C LYS A 255 -13.74 5.02 -21.47
N LYS A 256 -12.49 4.59 -21.32
CA LYS A 256 -11.33 5.46 -21.50
C LYS A 256 -10.90 5.36 -22.97
N ARG A 257 -11.00 6.47 -23.71
CA ARG A 257 -10.39 6.57 -25.04
C ARG A 257 -8.89 6.73 -24.84
N ASP A 258 -8.15 5.66 -25.06
CA ASP A 258 -6.70 5.73 -25.20
C ASP A 258 -6.37 5.94 -26.69
N HIS A 259 -5.48 6.86 -27.03
CA HIS A 259 -5.20 7.21 -28.42
C HIS A 259 -4.46 6.08 -29.18
N ASN A 260 -3.88 5.13 -28.46
CA ASN A 260 -3.09 4.03 -29.02
C ASN A 260 -3.69 2.63 -28.80
N VAL A 261 -4.79 2.49 -28.04
CA VAL A 261 -5.42 1.18 -27.76
C VAL A 261 -6.94 1.31 -27.90
N LYS A 262 -7.55 0.47 -28.76
CA LYS A 262 -9.02 0.38 -28.87
C LYS A 262 -9.63 0.09 -27.50
N ASP A 263 -10.59 0.93 -27.10
CA ASP A 263 -11.53 0.81 -25.98
C ASP A 263 -11.08 -0.11 -24.84
N GLN A 264 -10.38 0.44 -23.84
CA GLN A 264 -10.18 -0.27 -22.58
C GLN A 264 -11.44 -0.13 -21.71
N HIS A 265 -11.98 -1.26 -21.28
CA HIS A 265 -13.06 -1.32 -20.30
C HIS A 265 -12.43 -1.22 -18.90
N VAL A 266 -12.64 -0.08 -18.26
CA VAL A 266 -12.27 0.14 -16.85
C VAL A 266 -13.55 0.22 -16.05
N VAL A 267 -13.64 -0.55 -14.97
CA VAL A 267 -14.70 -0.47 -13.98
C VAL A 267 -14.12 0.14 -12.72
N VAL A 268 -14.61 1.32 -12.34
CA VAL A 268 -14.20 1.98 -11.10
C VAL A 268 -15.06 1.44 -9.96
N VAL A 269 -14.43 0.96 -8.90
CA VAL A 269 -15.07 0.33 -7.77
C VAL A 269 -14.82 1.12 -6.49
N PHE A 270 -15.89 1.48 -5.80
CA PHE A 270 -15.83 1.77 -4.37
C PHE A 270 -16.33 0.53 -3.63
N PRO A 271 -15.53 -0.09 -2.74
CA PRO A 271 -15.86 -1.38 -2.16
C PRO A 271 -16.95 -1.28 -1.09
N GLY A 272 -17.39 -0.06 -0.74
CA GLY A 272 -18.47 0.16 0.21
C GLY A 272 -17.99 0.39 1.62
N PHE A 273 -16.69 0.47 1.89
CA PHE A 273 -16.14 0.80 3.21
C PHE A 273 -15.17 1.98 3.09
N THR A 274 -14.87 2.59 4.24
CA THR A 274 -13.97 3.73 4.40
C THR A 274 -12.89 3.38 5.42
N ASP A 275 -11.91 4.27 5.61
CA ASP A 275 -10.94 4.14 6.69
C ASP A 275 -11.56 4.07 8.09
N LEU A 276 -12.77 4.63 8.27
CA LEU A 276 -13.49 4.55 9.55
C LEU A 276 -13.97 3.13 9.84
N ASP A 277 -14.48 2.41 8.83
CA ASP A 277 -14.93 1.02 8.96
C ASP A 277 -13.75 0.09 9.32
N LEU A 278 -12.54 0.43 8.86
CA LEU A 278 -11.31 -0.33 9.13
C LEU A 278 -10.66 0.06 10.47
N GLY A 279 -10.93 1.27 10.96
CA GLY A 279 -10.34 1.91 12.12
C GLY A 279 -8.80 2.05 12.07
N ASP A 280 -8.24 2.91 12.92
CA ASP A 280 -6.78 3.16 12.96
C ASP A 280 -6.04 2.18 13.89
N SER A 281 -6.75 1.51 14.81
CA SER A 281 -6.20 0.60 15.84
C SER A 281 -6.36 -0.88 15.54
N PHE A 282 -7.06 -1.23 14.46
CA PHE A 282 -7.46 -2.60 14.16
C PHE A 282 -6.57 -3.25 13.09
N ASN A 283 -6.86 -4.52 12.87
CA ASN A 283 -6.19 -5.43 11.94
C ASN A 283 -6.27 -4.92 10.49
N LEU A 284 -5.45 -5.45 9.59
CA LEU A 284 -5.45 -5.13 8.15
C LEU A 284 -6.67 -5.70 7.38
N ARG A 285 -7.77 -6.02 8.09
CA ARG A 285 -9.00 -6.60 7.54
C ARG A 285 -10.25 -6.06 8.19
N LEU A 286 -11.37 -6.16 7.49
CA LEU A 286 -12.70 -5.99 8.08
C LEU A 286 -13.06 -7.16 9.01
N PRO A 287 -13.97 -6.96 9.99
CA PRO A 287 -14.61 -8.06 10.70
C PRO A 287 -15.25 -9.07 9.73
N GLU A 288 -15.25 -10.36 10.09
CA GLU A 288 -15.73 -11.43 9.19
C GLU A 288 -17.20 -11.25 8.77
N GLU A 289 -18.04 -10.81 9.71
CA GLU A 289 -19.45 -10.52 9.44
C GLU A 289 -19.62 -9.41 8.39
N ASP A 290 -18.78 -8.36 8.46
CA ASP A 290 -18.78 -7.27 7.50
C ASP A 290 -18.30 -7.71 6.12
N ILE A 291 -17.27 -8.58 6.07
CA ILE A 291 -16.76 -9.14 4.81
C ILE A 291 -17.89 -9.85 4.06
N GLN A 292 -18.61 -10.76 4.73
CA GLN A 292 -19.66 -11.53 4.09
C GLN A 292 -20.80 -10.64 3.59
N ASN A 293 -21.26 -9.70 4.43
CA ASN A 293 -22.34 -8.79 4.06
C ASN A 293 -21.97 -7.94 2.84
N ARG A 294 -20.73 -7.42 2.78
CA ARG A 294 -20.28 -6.50 1.72
C ARG A 294 -19.91 -7.23 0.43
N ALA A 295 -19.44 -8.47 0.50
CA ALA A 295 -19.08 -9.26 -0.68
C ALA A 295 -20.26 -9.47 -1.64
N ASP A 296 -21.45 -9.80 -1.11
CA ASP A 296 -22.65 -10.00 -1.92
C ASP A 296 -23.07 -8.73 -2.66
N PHE A 297 -22.98 -7.57 -1.99
CA PHE A 297 -23.24 -6.27 -2.61
C PHE A 297 -22.21 -5.95 -3.69
N LEU A 298 -20.92 -6.16 -3.42
CA LEU A 298 -19.85 -5.91 -4.40
C LEU A 298 -20.04 -6.81 -5.65
N ALA A 299 -20.33 -8.09 -5.46
CA ALA A 299 -20.60 -9.02 -6.56
C ALA A 299 -21.78 -8.56 -7.43
N HIS A 300 -22.86 -8.10 -6.79
CA HIS A 300 -24.03 -7.57 -7.50
C HIS A 300 -23.68 -6.33 -8.33
N GLN A 301 -22.92 -5.41 -7.76
CA GLN A 301 -22.52 -4.16 -8.43
C GLN A 301 -21.59 -4.43 -9.61
N LEU A 302 -20.62 -5.32 -9.46
CA LEU A 302 -19.74 -5.73 -10.56
C LEU A 302 -20.52 -6.37 -11.71
N LYS A 303 -21.44 -7.29 -11.41
CA LYS A 303 -22.33 -7.88 -12.43
C LYS A 303 -23.15 -6.81 -13.16
N PHE A 304 -23.66 -5.80 -12.45
CA PHE A 304 -24.39 -4.70 -13.07
C PHE A 304 -23.47 -3.86 -13.98
N ALA A 305 -22.28 -3.48 -13.50
CA ALA A 305 -21.30 -2.72 -14.27
C ALA A 305 -20.86 -3.47 -15.53
N PHE A 306 -20.64 -4.79 -15.44
CA PHE A 306 -20.26 -5.61 -16.60
C PHE A 306 -21.37 -5.69 -17.64
N ARG A 307 -22.65 -5.76 -17.22
CA ARG A 307 -23.80 -5.69 -18.15
C ARG A 307 -23.86 -4.35 -18.89
N GLU A 308 -23.56 -3.24 -18.22
CA GLU A 308 -23.53 -1.92 -18.87
C GLU A 308 -22.46 -1.81 -19.98
N LEU A 309 -21.38 -2.59 -19.86
CA LEU A 309 -20.33 -2.65 -20.90
C LEU A 309 -20.82 -3.32 -22.19
N ARG A 310 -21.94 -4.04 -22.15
CA ARG A 310 -22.52 -4.83 -23.27
C ARG A 310 -21.51 -5.85 -23.85
N LEU A 311 -20.82 -6.53 -22.95
CA LEU A 311 -19.83 -7.59 -23.23
C LEU A 311 -20.44 -8.98 -23.13
#